data_AF-A0A7L0W4U7-F1
#
_entry.id   AF-A0A7L0W4U7-F1
#
_cell.length_a   1.000
_cell.length_b   1.000
_cell.length_c   1.000
_cell.angle_alpha   90.00
_cell.angle_beta   90.00
_cell.angle_gamma   90.00
#
_symmetry.space_group_name_H-M   'P 1'
#
loop_
_entity.id
_entity.type
_entity.pdbx_description
1 polymer ?
#
loop_
_entity_poly.entity_id
_entity_poly.type
_entity_poly.pdbx_seq_one_letter_code
_entity_poly.pdbx_strand_id
1 'polypeptide(L)'
;NAGILNFQCPACREIVQFSSEMMRLGIQIPIRGATWLNPDINASLLQRHRRCNASECLSPGGRQYAERQGPWQLLLCRSCAAEGTHRRCSALSSDTNTWECEGCAGVGTGKRQTATCRWLGARQGLA
;
A
#
# COMPACT_ATOMS: atom_id res chain seq x y z
N ASN A 1 13.09 -10.00 20.22
CA ASN A 1 13.43 -11.35 19.73
C ASN A 1 12.29 -11.87 18.88
N ALA A 2 12.56 -12.57 17.78
CA ALA A 2 11.60 -13.45 17.12
C ALA A 2 12.30 -14.78 16.83
N GLY A 3 11.60 -15.75 16.24
CA GLY A 3 12.10 -17.11 16.08
C GLY A 3 11.78 -18.00 17.29
N ILE A 4 12.59 -19.03 17.51
CA ILE A 4 12.28 -20.11 18.49
C ILE A 4 12.01 -19.60 19.91
N LEU A 5 12.67 -18.52 20.32
CA LEU A 5 12.50 -17.91 21.65
C LEU A 5 11.15 -17.23 21.87
N ASN A 6 10.36 -16.99 20.81
CA ASN A 6 9.03 -16.40 20.88
C ASN A 6 7.97 -17.36 20.32
N PHE A 7 8.37 -18.59 20.04
CA PHE A 7 7.50 -19.64 19.53
C PHE A 7 7.09 -20.53 20.70
N GLN A 8 5.97 -20.17 21.32
CA GLN A 8 5.50 -20.74 22.58
C GLN A 8 4.05 -21.18 22.47
N CYS A 9 3.65 -22.12 23.33
CA CYS A 9 2.26 -22.56 23.42
C CYS A 9 1.35 -21.36 23.73
N PRO A 10 0.28 -21.10 22.94
CA PRO A 10 -0.61 -19.96 23.18
C PRO A 10 -1.42 -20.10 24.48
N ALA A 11 -1.60 -21.33 24.98
CA ALA A 11 -2.38 -21.61 26.19
C ALA A 11 -1.56 -21.46 27.48
N CYS A 12 -0.35 -22.03 27.53
CA CYS A 12 0.44 -22.11 28.77
C CYS A 12 1.83 -21.46 28.68
N ARG A 13 2.22 -20.93 27.51
CA ARG A 13 3.53 -20.32 27.23
C ARG A 13 4.74 -21.24 27.44
N GLU A 14 4.52 -22.55 27.51
CA GLU A 14 5.60 -23.53 27.49
C GLU A 14 6.27 -23.51 26.10
N ILE A 15 7.61 -23.52 26.07
CA ILE A 15 8.41 -23.30 24.85
C ILE A 15 9.06 -24.61 24.39
N VAL A 16 9.59 -25.42 25.30
CA VAL A 16 10.44 -26.58 25.00
C VAL A 16 9.61 -27.74 24.45
N GLN A 17 8.60 -28.19 25.17
CA GLN A 17 7.69 -29.26 24.72
C GLN A 17 6.90 -28.81 23.51
N PHE A 18 6.42 -27.56 23.52
CA PHE A 18 5.70 -27.01 22.36
C PHE A 18 6.56 -27.01 21.10
N SER A 19 7.80 -26.50 21.18
CA SER A 19 8.70 -26.47 20.01
C SER A 19 9.08 -27.87 19.55
N SER A 20 9.28 -28.82 20.48
CA SER A 20 9.55 -30.22 20.16
C SER A 20 8.39 -30.87 19.40
N GLU A 21 7.15 -30.68 19.86
CA GLU A 21 5.97 -31.20 19.18
C GLU A 21 5.77 -30.55 17.81
N MET A 22 5.97 -29.24 17.69
CA MET A 22 5.88 -28.55 16.40
C MET A 22 6.96 -29.05 15.43
N MET A 23 8.18 -29.33 15.90
CA MET A 23 9.22 -29.96 15.09
C MET A 23 8.83 -31.37 14.63
N ARG A 24 8.22 -32.17 15.51
CA ARG A 24 7.68 -33.50 15.18
C ARG A 24 6.60 -33.43 14.11
N LEU A 25 5.82 -32.35 14.09
CA LEU A 25 4.83 -32.05 13.05
C LEU A 25 5.44 -31.45 11.77
N GLY A 26 6.77 -31.32 11.69
CA GLY A 26 7.48 -30.79 10.53
C GLY A 26 7.60 -29.26 10.50
N ILE A 27 7.19 -28.56 11.56
CA ILE A 27 7.29 -27.11 11.69
C ILE A 27 8.61 -26.77 12.38
N GLN A 28 9.62 -26.40 11.60
CA GLN A 28 10.92 -25.96 12.10
C GLN A 28 11.02 -24.44 12.09
N ILE A 29 11.17 -23.84 13.27
CA ILE A 29 11.37 -22.39 13.41
C ILE A 29 12.89 -22.14 13.49
N PRO A 30 13.47 -21.38 12.55
CA PRO A 30 14.90 -21.10 12.57
C PRO A 30 15.28 -20.23 13.79
N ILE A 31 16.48 -20.45 14.31
CA ILE A 31 17.09 -19.59 15.32
C ILE A 31 17.63 -18.34 14.61
N ARG A 32 16.76 -17.37 14.37
CA ARG A 32 17.12 -16.07 13.80
C ARG A 32 16.54 -14.96 14.64
N GLY A 33 17.37 -13.98 14.99
CA GLY A 33 16.86 -12.72 15.52
C GLY A 33 15.90 -12.10 14.50
N ALA A 34 14.80 -11.53 15.00
CA ALA A 34 13.95 -10.70 14.16
C ALA A 34 14.78 -9.56 13.58
N THR A 35 15.07 -9.60 12.29
CA THR A 35 15.70 -8.47 11.61
C THR A 35 14.81 -7.23 11.67
N TRP A 36 13.49 -7.40 11.74
CA TRP A 36 12.50 -6.34 11.99
C TRP A 36 12.48 -5.77 13.42
N LEU A 37 13.22 -6.36 14.37
CA LEU A 37 13.45 -5.75 15.68
C LEU A 37 14.60 -4.74 15.66
N ASN A 38 15.29 -4.59 14.51
CA ASN A 38 16.22 -3.49 14.34
C ASN A 38 15.41 -2.18 14.29
N PRO A 39 15.57 -1.28 15.29
CA PRO A 39 14.79 -0.03 15.36
C PRO A 39 14.97 0.82 14.11
N ASP A 40 16.13 0.80 13.47
CA ASP A 40 16.42 1.56 12.25
C ASP A 40 15.66 1.01 11.03
N ILE A 41 15.43 -0.31 10.97
CA ILE A 41 14.62 -0.93 9.90
C ILE A 41 13.12 -0.75 10.18
N ASN A 42 12.71 -0.83 11.45
CA ASN A 42 11.31 -0.76 11.84
C ASN A 42 10.72 0.65 11.68
N ALA A 43 11.51 1.70 11.93
CA ALA A 43 11.05 3.09 11.75
C ALA A 43 10.53 3.37 10.33
N SER A 44 11.18 2.78 9.31
CA SER A 44 10.76 2.91 7.92
C SER A 44 9.45 2.16 7.61
N LEU A 45 9.22 1.01 8.26
CA LEU A 45 7.99 0.21 8.12
C LEU A 45 6.78 0.86 8.79
N LEU A 46 7.02 1.66 9.84
CA LEU A 46 5.97 2.39 10.56
C LEU A 46 5.62 3.73 9.89
N GLN A 47 6.42 4.20 8.94
CA GLN A 47 6.15 5.46 8.24
C GLN A 47 4.97 5.28 7.29
N ARG A 48 3.78 5.65 7.77
CA ARG A 48 2.57 5.71 6.95
C ARG A 48 2.82 6.59 5.72
N HIS A 49 2.42 6.12 4.55
CA HIS A 49 2.49 6.87 3.31
C HIS A 49 1.78 8.24 3.43
N ARG A 50 2.42 9.30 2.93
CA ARG A 50 1.92 10.70 3.08
C ARG A 50 1.93 11.51 1.78
N ARG A 51 1.98 10.85 0.63
CA ARG A 51 2.09 11.53 -0.67
C ARG A 51 0.91 11.16 -1.56
N CYS A 52 0.39 12.12 -2.30
CA CYS A 52 -0.58 11.88 -3.36
C CYS A 52 0.11 11.30 -4.62
N ASN A 53 -0.34 10.12 -5.04
CA ASN A 53 0.12 9.34 -6.19
C ASN A 53 -0.69 9.59 -7.46
N ALA A 54 -1.77 10.39 -7.40
CA ALA A 54 -2.52 10.76 -8.60
C ALA A 54 -1.57 11.32 -9.68
N SER A 55 -1.77 10.95 -10.95
CA SER A 55 -0.94 11.39 -12.07
C SER A 55 -0.80 12.92 -12.07
N GLU A 56 -1.93 13.60 -11.95
CA GLU A 56 -2.02 15.04 -11.71
C GLU A 56 -2.49 15.32 -10.27
N CYS A 57 -1.76 16.16 -9.54
CA CYS A 57 -2.14 16.56 -8.19
C CYS A 57 -2.68 17.99 -8.22
N LEU A 58 -3.93 18.15 -7.79
CA LEU A 58 -4.65 19.43 -7.82
C LEU A 58 -4.48 20.25 -6.53
N SER A 59 -3.80 19.70 -5.52
CA SER A 59 -3.63 20.33 -4.21
C SER A 59 -2.74 21.58 -4.31
N PRO A 60 -3.22 22.76 -3.87
CA PRO A 60 -2.40 23.97 -3.80
C PRO A 60 -1.19 23.82 -2.87
N GLY A 61 -1.31 23.01 -1.82
CA GLY A 61 -0.22 22.69 -0.90
C GLY A 61 0.74 21.61 -1.43
N GLY A 62 0.53 21.14 -2.67
CA GLY A 62 1.32 20.08 -3.28
C GLY A 62 0.97 18.68 -2.77
N ARG A 63 1.81 17.71 -3.14
CA ARG A 63 1.51 16.28 -2.99
C ARG A 63 1.57 15.75 -1.56
N GLN A 64 2.32 16.39 -0.68
CA GLN A 64 2.50 15.97 0.73
C GLN A 64 1.57 16.70 1.69
N TYR A 65 0.94 17.78 1.25
CA TYR A 65 -0.09 18.47 2.02
C TYR A 65 -1.32 17.57 2.15
N ALA A 66 -1.87 17.45 3.35
CA ALA A 66 -3.08 16.68 3.60
C ALA A 66 -3.89 17.32 4.73
N GLU A 67 -5.17 17.54 4.49
CA GLU A 67 -6.12 17.94 5.52
C GLU A 67 -6.57 16.72 6.33
N ARG A 68 -7.04 16.95 7.57
CA ARG A 68 -7.67 15.88 8.36
C ARG A 68 -8.99 15.41 7.73
N GLN A 69 -9.77 16.36 7.20
CA GLN A 69 -11.04 16.15 6.50
C GLN A 69 -11.18 17.21 5.42
N GLY A 70 -12.01 16.95 4.40
CA GLY A 70 -12.26 17.88 3.31
C GLY A 70 -11.67 17.45 1.97
N PRO A 71 -11.62 18.37 0.99
CA PRO A 71 -11.21 18.06 -0.38
C PRO A 71 -9.76 17.59 -0.51
N TRP A 72 -8.89 18.02 0.41
CA TRP A 72 -7.47 17.67 0.43
C TRP A 72 -7.15 16.63 1.50
N GLN A 73 -8.15 15.92 2.01
CA GLN A 73 -7.92 14.72 2.79
C GLN A 73 -7.21 13.67 1.94
N LEU A 74 -6.12 13.11 2.46
CA LEU A 74 -5.38 12.03 1.82
C LEU A 74 -5.97 10.68 2.23
N LEU A 75 -6.56 9.96 1.28
CA LEU A 75 -7.00 8.58 1.46
C LEU A 75 -5.88 7.64 1.00
N LEU A 76 -5.61 6.61 1.80
CA LEU A 76 -4.68 5.54 1.41
C LEU A 76 -5.43 4.39 0.76
N CYS A 77 -4.76 3.68 -0.14
CA CYS A 77 -5.29 2.48 -0.73
C CYS A 77 -5.66 1.49 0.37
N ARG A 78 -6.92 1.04 0.41
CA ARG A 78 -7.43 0.10 1.42
C ARG A 78 -6.64 -1.20 1.46
N SER A 79 -6.13 -1.65 0.32
CA SER A 79 -5.52 -2.97 0.16
C SER A 79 -4.03 -2.97 0.47
N CYS A 80 -3.28 -1.97 -0.02
CA CYS A 80 -1.81 -1.95 0.14
C CYS A 80 -1.29 -0.86 1.08
N ALA A 81 -2.05 0.20 1.33
CA ALA A 81 -1.64 1.41 2.04
C ALA A 81 -0.32 2.09 1.55
N ALA A 82 0.27 1.58 0.47
CA ALA A 82 1.52 2.06 -0.12
C ALA A 82 1.31 3.24 -1.07
N GLU A 83 0.09 3.44 -1.53
CA GLU A 83 -0.31 4.59 -2.33
C GLU A 83 -1.40 5.39 -1.63
N GLY A 84 -1.50 6.67 -1.98
CA GLY A 84 -2.53 7.58 -1.49
C GLY A 84 -3.00 8.53 -2.56
N THR A 85 -4.21 9.04 -2.42
CA THR A 85 -4.76 10.09 -3.27
C THR A 85 -5.49 11.13 -2.43
N HIS A 86 -5.50 12.38 -2.89
CA HIS A 86 -6.43 13.35 -2.33
C HIS A 86 -7.83 13.06 -2.84
N ARG A 87 -8.83 13.33 -2.00
CA ARG A 87 -10.24 13.17 -2.35
C ARG A 87 -10.58 13.81 -3.72
N ARG A 88 -10.17 15.08 -3.95
CA ARG A 88 -10.38 15.76 -5.24
C ARG A 88 -9.53 15.21 -6.39
N CYS A 89 -8.33 14.71 -6.14
CA CYS A 89 -7.47 14.17 -7.19
C CYS A 89 -8.00 12.87 -7.80
N SER A 90 -8.86 12.14 -7.07
CA SER A 90 -9.54 10.94 -7.57
C SER A 90 -11.06 11.09 -7.66
N ALA A 91 -11.56 12.33 -7.74
CA ALA A 91 -12.99 12.64 -7.89
C ALA A 91 -13.90 11.90 -6.90
N LEU A 92 -13.44 11.73 -5.66
CA LEU A 92 -14.21 11.05 -4.61
C LEU A 92 -15.23 12.02 -4.01
N SER A 93 -16.46 11.54 -3.79
CA SER A 93 -17.52 12.27 -3.08
C SER A 93 -17.15 12.48 -1.61
N SER A 94 -17.81 13.39 -0.87
CA SER A 94 -17.48 13.70 0.53
C SER A 94 -17.75 12.58 1.53
N ASP A 95 -18.65 11.66 1.20
CA ASP A 95 -19.06 10.49 1.99
C ASP A 95 -18.17 9.26 1.78
N THR A 96 -17.39 9.23 0.69
CA THR A 96 -16.52 8.08 0.36
C THR A 96 -15.29 8.03 1.28
N ASN A 97 -15.16 7.02 2.16
CA ASN A 97 -14.01 6.91 3.06
C ASN A 97 -12.99 5.83 2.67
N THR A 98 -13.19 5.19 1.53
CA THR A 98 -12.32 4.13 1.00
C THR A 98 -11.90 4.44 -0.41
N TRP A 99 -10.66 4.10 -0.75
CA TRP A 99 -10.11 4.22 -2.09
C TRP A 99 -9.17 3.04 -2.34
N GLU A 100 -9.03 2.62 -3.59
CA GLU A 100 -8.07 1.60 -4.03
C GLU A 100 -7.26 2.15 -5.20
N CYS A 101 -5.94 1.92 -5.18
CA CYS A 101 -5.08 2.30 -6.31
C CYS A 101 -5.30 1.36 -7.51
N GLU A 102 -4.84 1.76 -8.70
CA GLU A 102 -5.02 0.99 -9.94
C GLU A 102 -4.44 -0.43 -9.85
N GLY A 103 -3.36 -0.63 -9.09
CA GLY A 103 -2.78 -1.95 -8.88
C GLY A 103 -3.58 -2.86 -7.95
N CYS A 104 -4.46 -2.30 -7.11
CA CYS A 104 -5.27 -3.03 -6.15
C CYS A 104 -6.75 -3.16 -6.58
N ALA A 105 -7.28 -2.13 -7.25
CA ALA A 105 -8.59 -2.18 -7.88
C ALA A 105 -8.51 -3.19 -9.04
N GLY A 106 -9.08 -4.37 -8.87
CA GLY A 106 -8.95 -5.48 -9.83
C GLY A 106 -9.25 -5.08 -11.28
N VAL A 107 -8.67 -5.80 -12.24
CA VAL A 107 -8.74 -5.57 -13.71
C VAL A 107 -10.17 -5.71 -14.29
N GLY A 108 -11.22 -5.72 -13.47
CA GLY A 108 -12.61 -5.79 -13.88
C GLY A 108 -13.33 -4.45 -13.66
N THR A 109 -13.86 -3.88 -14.75
CA THR A 109 -14.77 -2.71 -14.83
C THR A 109 -14.13 -1.35 -15.14
N GLY A 110 -13.73 -1.19 -16.39
CA GLY A 110 -13.55 0.12 -17.00
C GLY A 110 -13.25 -0.06 -18.47
N LYS A 111 -14.29 0.00 -19.33
CA LYS A 111 -14.07 0.09 -20.78
C LYS A 111 -13.13 1.27 -21.00
N ARG A 112 -11.90 0.96 -21.42
CA ARG A 112 -10.92 1.95 -21.88
C ARG A 112 -11.59 2.66 -23.05
N GLN A 113 -12.24 3.80 -22.79
CA GLN A 113 -12.58 4.70 -23.88
C GLN A 113 -11.24 5.18 -24.41
N THR A 114 -10.83 4.57 -25.51
CA THR A 114 -9.78 5.09 -26.37
C THR A 114 -10.16 6.51 -26.72
N ALA A 115 -9.58 7.48 -26.03
CA ALA A 115 -9.43 8.81 -26.57
C ALA A 115 -8.52 8.66 -27.80
N THR A 116 -9.12 8.54 -28.98
CA THR A 116 -8.42 8.69 -30.24
C THR A 116 -7.79 10.08 -30.26
N CYS A 117 -6.48 10.13 -30.02
CA CYS A 117 -5.69 11.32 -30.29
C CYS A 117 -5.61 11.46 -31.81
N ARG A 118 -6.42 12.35 -32.39
CA ARG A 118 -6.38 12.73 -33.82
C ARG A 118 -5.17 13.64 -34.09
N TRP A 119 -3.96 13.12 -33.92
CA TRP A 119 -2.76 13.73 -34.48
C TRP A 119 -2.04 12.73 -35.37
N LEU A 120 -2.51 12.63 -36.61
CA LEU A 120 -1.71 12.13 -37.72
C LEU A 120 -1.66 13.20 -38.80
N GLY A 121 -0.47 13.78 -38.94
CA GLY A 121 0.14 13.99 -40.24
C GLY A 121 -0.18 15.31 -40.93
N ALA A 122 0.48 16.38 -40.49
CA ALA A 122 0.93 17.39 -41.45
C ALA A 122 2.02 16.76 -42.33
N ARG A 123 1.78 16.67 -43.64
CA ARG A 123 2.78 16.75 -44.72
C ARG A 123 2.07 16.78 -46.07
N GLN A 124 1.84 17.99 -46.58
CA GLN A 124 1.62 18.22 -48.01
C GLN A 124 2.98 18.12 -48.71
N GLY A 125 3.07 17.24 -49.71
CA GLY A 125 4.12 17.25 -50.72
C GLY A 125 3.48 17.54 -52.06
N LEU A 126 3.75 18.73 -52.61
CA LEU A 126 3.47 19.14 -53.98
C LEU A 126 4.82 19.36 -54.67
N ALA A 127 5.07 18.57 -55.72
CA ALA A 127 5.87 18.81 -56.93
C ALA A 127 6.31 17.46 -57.51
#